data_AF-A0A4P7D1A2-F1
#
_entry.id   AF-A0A4P7D1A2-F1
#
_cell.length_a   1.000
_cell.length_b   1.000
_cell.length_c   1.000
_cell.angle_alpha   90.00
_cell.angle_beta   90.00
_cell.angle_gamma   90.00
#
_symmetry.space_group_name_H-M   'P 1'
#
loop_
_entity.id
_entity.type
_entity.pdbx_description
1 polymer ?
#
loop_
_entity_poly.entity_id
_entity_poly.type
_entity_poly.pdbx_seq_one_letter_code
_entity_poly.pdbx_strand_id
1 'polypeptide(L)'
;MLRITVELWPGGRQSGKRLVASGDICRIRSGELADYEVRLQEELLGDVGDIAHVCSYPRWSASVWHLVARGVSAALNDGKEELPQRPTLPVVTVHVRDDGVRYVLLDEIPEPARTFLRHNLAGSAIPGHGRAYAHDWADFLLGYR
;
A
#
# COMPACT_ATOMS: atom_id res chain seq x y z
N MET A 1 -12.70 10.14 17.13
CA MET A 1 -11.66 9.63 16.22
C MET A 1 -12.10 8.25 15.76
N LEU A 2 -12.03 7.97 14.47
CA LEU A 2 -12.29 6.66 13.87
C LEU A 2 -10.96 6.12 13.33
N ARG A 3 -10.52 4.97 13.84
CA ARG A 3 -9.31 4.26 13.37
C ARG A 3 -9.73 3.16 12.40
N ILE A 4 -9.03 3.04 11.29
CA ILE A 4 -9.17 1.98 10.30
C ILE A 4 -7.85 1.23 10.25
N THR A 5 -7.93 -0.10 10.12
CA THR A 5 -6.76 -0.97 9.94
C THR A 5 -7.04 -1.95 8.82
N VAL A 6 -6.09 -2.09 7.90
CA VAL A 6 -6.12 -3.06 6.82
C VAL A 6 -5.13 -4.15 7.15
N GLU A 7 -5.61 -5.37 7.29
CA GLU A 7 -4.80 -6.52 7.68
C GLU A 7 -4.83 -7.57 6.57
N LEU A 8 -3.67 -8.13 6.26
CA LEU A 8 -3.57 -9.28 5.37
C LEU A 8 -3.53 -10.55 6.22
N TRP A 9 -4.42 -11.49 5.87
CA TRP A 9 -4.54 -12.80 6.52
C TRP A 9 -4.25 -13.90 5.49
N PRO A 10 -2.98 -14.34 5.35
CA PRO A 10 -2.62 -15.39 4.40
C PRO A 10 -3.42 -16.66 4.66
N GLY A 11 -4.18 -17.11 3.65
CA GLY A 11 -5.05 -18.29 3.75
C GLY A 11 -6.14 -18.19 4.84
N GLY A 12 -6.49 -16.97 5.28
CA GLY A 12 -7.47 -16.74 6.34
C GLY A 12 -6.99 -17.13 7.74
N ARG A 13 -5.70 -17.41 7.93
CA ARG A 13 -5.13 -17.84 9.21
C ARG A 13 -4.53 -16.68 9.96
N GLN A 14 -4.58 -16.76 11.29
CA GLN A 14 -3.90 -15.80 12.17
C GLN A 14 -2.37 -15.92 12.06
N SER A 15 -1.86 -17.13 11.80
CA SER A 15 -0.43 -17.36 11.53
C SER A 15 -0.03 -16.65 10.25
N GLY A 16 0.89 -15.68 10.35
CA GLY A 16 1.30 -14.86 9.20
C GLY A 16 0.44 -13.62 8.96
N LYS A 17 -0.50 -13.30 9.87
CA LYS A 17 -1.23 -12.03 9.86
C LYS A 17 -0.24 -10.86 9.91
N ARG A 18 -0.44 -9.86 9.04
CA ARG A 18 0.31 -8.59 9.08
C ARG A 18 -0.60 -7.38 8.87
N LEU A 19 -0.24 -6.26 9.48
CA LEU A 19 -0.91 -4.97 9.27
C LEU A 19 -0.35 -4.35 7.99
N VAL A 20 -1.17 -4.12 6.98
CA VAL A 20 -0.69 -3.50 5.73
C VAL A 20 -0.76 -1.98 5.83
N ALA A 21 -1.86 -1.48 6.36
CA ALA A 21 -2.06 -0.04 6.49
C ALA A 21 -2.98 0.29 7.67
N SER A 22 -2.89 1.52 8.14
CA SER A 22 -3.82 2.08 9.10
C SER A 22 -4.20 3.49 8.69
N GLY A 23 -5.33 3.97 9.21
CA GLY A 23 -5.77 5.34 8.97
C GLY A 23 -6.56 5.90 10.13
N ASP A 24 -6.41 7.20 10.36
CA ASP A 24 -7.18 7.93 11.34
C ASP A 24 -8.07 8.95 10.65
N ILE A 25 -9.35 8.93 11.01
CA ILE A 25 -10.35 9.90 10.57
C ILE A 25 -10.80 10.70 11.80
N CYS A 26 -10.48 11.99 11.77
CA CYS A 26 -10.73 12.93 12.85
C CYS A 26 -11.75 13.97 12.40
N ARG A 27 -12.79 14.21 13.19
CA ARG A 27 -13.71 15.32 12.93
C ARG A 27 -13.01 16.63 13.28
N ILE A 28 -12.99 17.56 12.35
CA ILE A 28 -12.40 18.90 12.54
C ILE A 28 -13.47 20.00 12.58
N ARG A 29 -14.64 19.77 11.99
CA ARG A 29 -15.79 20.67 12.07
C ARG A 29 -17.07 19.90 12.38
N SER A 30 -17.91 20.46 13.23
CA SER A 30 -19.21 19.91 13.60
C SER A 30 -20.37 20.70 12.98
N GLY A 31 -21.50 20.04 12.79
CA GLY A 31 -22.71 20.62 12.21
C GLY A 31 -23.61 19.54 11.60
N GLU A 32 -24.63 19.94 10.85
CA GLU A 32 -25.39 19.05 9.97
C GLU A 32 -24.48 18.46 8.87
N LEU A 33 -23.57 19.31 8.40
CA LEU A 33 -22.46 18.98 7.51
C LEU A 33 -21.16 19.10 8.32
N ALA A 34 -20.48 17.97 8.50
CA ALA A 34 -19.24 17.87 9.27
C ALA A 34 -18.04 17.69 8.34
N ASP A 35 -16.89 18.25 8.74
CA ASP A 35 -15.65 18.10 8.00
C ASP A 35 -14.72 17.15 8.78
N TYR A 36 -14.03 16.30 8.04
CA TYR A 36 -13.14 15.29 8.59
C TYR A 36 -11.75 15.41 7.97
N GLU A 37 -10.73 15.26 8.80
CA GLU A 37 -9.33 15.10 8.42
C GLU A 37 -9.00 13.61 8.39
N VAL A 38 -8.25 13.18 7.37
CA VAL A 38 -7.89 11.79 7.15
C VAL A 38 -6.38 11.68 6.99
N ARG A 39 -5.78 10.79 7.78
CA ARG A 39 -4.35 10.44 7.71
C ARG A 39 -4.22 8.95 7.44
N LEU A 40 -3.46 8.58 6.42
CA LEU A 40 -3.16 7.19 6.09
C LEU A 40 -1.68 6.90 6.33
N GLN A 41 -1.42 5.68 6.82
CA GLN A 41 -0.09 5.17 7.08
C GLN A 41 0.01 3.74 6.55
N GLU A 42 1.07 3.44 5.81
CA GLU A 42 1.44 2.11 5.37
C GLU A 42 2.60 1.62 6.26
N GLU A 43 2.60 0.32 6.60
CA GLU A 43 3.53 -0.22 7.59
C GLU A 43 5.01 -0.03 7.22
N LEU A 44 5.34 -0.15 5.93
CA LEU A 44 6.71 -0.08 5.43
C LEU A 44 7.11 1.31 4.94
N LEU A 45 6.18 2.04 4.30
CA LEU A 45 6.43 3.37 3.72
C LEU A 45 6.17 4.54 4.68
N GLY A 46 5.46 4.31 5.79
CA GLY A 46 5.04 5.37 6.69
C GLY A 46 3.83 6.14 6.17
N ASP A 47 3.85 7.46 6.27
CA ASP A 47 2.71 8.30 5.85
C ASP A 47 2.46 8.17 4.33
N VAL A 48 1.20 7.92 3.96
CA VAL A 48 0.77 7.76 2.57
C VAL A 48 0.05 9.01 2.11
N GLY A 49 0.68 9.73 1.18
CA GLY A 49 0.14 10.99 0.64
C GLY A 49 0.10 12.11 1.68
N ASP A 50 -0.55 13.21 1.32
CA ASP A 50 -0.81 14.32 2.22
C ASP A 50 -2.06 14.09 3.07
N ILE A 51 -2.18 14.86 4.16
CA ILE A 51 -3.40 14.89 4.98
C ILE A 51 -4.59 15.30 4.11
N ALA A 52 -5.55 14.40 3.96
CA ALA A 52 -6.75 14.63 3.15
C ALA A 52 -7.92 15.12 3.99
N HIS A 53 -8.89 15.74 3.31
CA HIS A 53 -10.08 16.29 3.92
C HIS A 53 -11.34 15.78 3.22
N VAL A 54 -12.31 15.34 4.01
CA VAL A 54 -13.68 15.07 3.54
C VAL A 54 -14.55 16.19 4.04
N CYS A 55 -14.98 17.06 3.10
CA CYS A 55 -15.74 18.25 3.41
C CYS A 55 -17.24 18.02 3.26
N SER A 56 -18.02 18.75 4.06
CA SER A 56 -19.48 18.77 4.02
C SER A 56 -20.11 17.37 4.10
N TYR A 57 -19.55 16.49 4.94
CA TYR A 57 -20.07 15.14 5.10
C TYR A 57 -21.38 15.15 5.91
N PRO A 58 -22.49 14.58 5.40
CA PRO A 58 -23.74 14.52 6.13
C PRO A 58 -23.59 13.70 7.41
N ARG A 59 -23.95 14.28 8.55
CA ARG A 59 -23.81 13.61 9.86
C ARG A 59 -24.59 12.28 9.96
N TRP A 60 -25.66 12.16 9.18
CA TRP A 60 -26.55 10.99 9.13
C TRP A 60 -26.38 10.19 7.83
N SER A 61 -25.13 9.91 7.47
CA SER A 61 -24.83 8.93 6.44
C SER A 61 -25.38 7.55 6.81
N ALA A 62 -25.87 6.80 5.81
CA ALA A 62 -26.39 5.45 5.99
C ALA A 62 -25.38 4.47 6.63
N SER A 63 -24.07 4.75 6.55
CA SER A 63 -23.02 3.92 7.14
C SER A 63 -21.72 4.68 7.38
N VAL A 64 -21.01 4.32 8.45
CA VAL A 64 -19.63 4.77 8.71
C VAL A 64 -18.68 4.37 7.57
N TRP A 65 -18.96 3.26 6.88
CA TRP A 65 -18.14 2.78 5.76
C TRP A 65 -18.14 3.73 4.57
N HIS A 66 -19.18 4.56 4.43
CA HIS A 66 -19.18 5.61 3.41
C HIS A 66 -18.16 6.72 3.72
N LEU A 67 -18.00 7.07 5.01
CA LEU A 67 -16.95 8.02 5.43
C LEU A 67 -15.57 7.41 5.22
N VAL A 68 -15.41 6.14 5.57
CA VAL A 68 -14.17 5.38 5.34
C VAL A 68 -13.80 5.38 3.86
N ALA A 69 -14.73 5.02 2.98
CA ALA A 69 -14.49 4.96 1.54
C ALA A 69 -14.09 6.33 0.96
N ARG A 70 -14.84 7.40 1.27
CA ARG A 70 -14.51 8.76 0.81
C ARG A 70 -13.16 9.23 1.36
N GLY A 71 -12.89 8.95 2.63
CA GLY A 71 -11.63 9.33 3.28
C GLY A 71 -10.42 8.62 2.69
N VAL A 72 -10.52 7.30 2.48
CA VAL A 72 -9.46 6.51 1.84
C VAL A 72 -9.24 6.97 0.39
N SER A 73 -10.29 7.19 -0.38
CA SER A 73 -10.17 7.73 -1.74
C SER A 73 -9.46 9.08 -1.76
N ALA A 74 -9.91 10.02 -0.91
CA ALA A 74 -9.30 11.35 -0.82
C ALA A 74 -7.82 11.30 -0.44
N ALA A 75 -7.44 10.46 0.53
CA ALA A 75 -6.05 10.32 0.94
C ALA A 75 -5.17 9.65 -0.12
N LEU A 76 -5.72 8.75 -0.94
CA LEU A 76 -4.97 8.07 -2.00
C LEU A 76 -4.94 8.82 -3.34
N ASN A 77 -5.71 9.90 -3.49
CA ASN A 77 -5.93 10.57 -4.78
C ASN A 77 -5.88 12.10 -4.66
N ASP A 78 -4.91 12.62 -3.91
CA ASP A 78 -4.63 14.06 -3.76
C ASP A 78 -5.88 14.88 -3.38
N GLY A 79 -6.63 14.41 -2.40
CA GLY A 79 -7.84 15.04 -1.88
C GLY A 79 -9.10 14.82 -2.72
N LYS A 80 -9.03 14.11 -3.84
CA LYS A 80 -10.21 13.76 -4.64
C LYS A 80 -10.88 12.52 -4.07
N GLU A 81 -12.17 12.61 -3.80
CA GLU A 81 -12.96 11.52 -3.21
C GLU A 81 -13.32 10.40 -4.22
N GLU A 82 -12.42 10.12 -5.15
CA GLU A 82 -12.51 9.07 -6.15
C GLU A 82 -11.28 8.17 -6.00
N LEU A 83 -11.41 6.87 -6.27
CA LEU A 83 -10.25 5.99 -6.21
C LEU A 83 -9.23 6.41 -7.28
N PRO A 84 -7.93 6.41 -6.95
CA PRO A 84 -6.91 6.66 -7.95
C PRO A 84 -6.92 5.55 -9.02
N GLN A 85 -6.29 5.83 -10.15
CA GLN A 85 -6.13 4.83 -11.18
C GLN A 85 -5.37 3.61 -10.64
N ARG A 86 -5.79 2.40 -11.04
CA ARG A 86 -5.13 1.17 -10.60
C ARG A 86 -3.64 1.23 -10.96
N PRO A 87 -2.73 0.93 -10.01
CA PRO A 87 -1.30 0.88 -10.29
C PRO A 87 -0.99 -0.10 -11.43
N THR A 88 -0.11 0.29 -12.35
CA THR A 88 0.41 -0.59 -13.39
C THR A 88 1.58 -1.40 -12.85
N LEU A 89 1.65 -2.68 -13.21
CA LEU A 89 2.80 -3.51 -12.85
C LEU A 89 4.08 -2.97 -13.53
N PRO A 90 5.18 -2.81 -12.78
CA PRO A 90 6.43 -2.33 -13.36
C PRO A 90 7.03 -3.38 -14.30
N VAL A 91 7.46 -2.93 -15.48
CA VAL A 91 8.20 -3.75 -16.44
C VAL A 91 9.68 -3.61 -16.14
N VAL A 92 10.29 -4.68 -15.64
CA VAL A 92 11.71 -4.73 -15.25
C VAL A 92 12.42 -5.79 -16.09
N THR A 93 13.62 -5.46 -16.57
CA THR A 93 14.42 -6.37 -17.38
C THR A 93 14.91 -7.55 -16.56
N VAL A 94 14.76 -8.76 -17.11
CA VAL A 94 15.36 -9.97 -16.53
C VAL A 94 16.69 -10.23 -17.21
N HIS A 95 17.76 -10.18 -16.43
CA HIS A 95 19.13 -10.45 -16.85
C HIS A 95 19.47 -11.93 -16.69
N VAL A 96 20.41 -12.42 -17.50
CA VAL A 96 20.93 -13.79 -17.43
C VAL A 96 22.44 -13.72 -17.28
N ARG A 97 22.99 -14.37 -16.26
CA ARG A 97 24.44 -14.51 -16.06
C ARG A 97 24.98 -15.68 -16.89
N ASP A 98 26.28 -15.70 -17.13
CA ASP A 98 26.96 -16.75 -17.93
C ASP A 98 26.74 -18.19 -17.41
N ASP A 99 26.43 -18.35 -16.12
CA ASP A 99 26.07 -19.63 -15.49
C ASP A 99 24.56 -20.00 -15.62
N GLY A 100 23.80 -19.22 -16.38
CA GLY A 100 22.37 -19.43 -16.63
C GLY A 100 21.45 -18.85 -15.55
N VAL A 101 21.97 -18.25 -14.48
CA VAL A 101 21.13 -17.68 -13.41
C VAL A 101 20.40 -16.44 -13.90
N ARG A 102 19.07 -16.44 -13.74
CA ARG A 102 18.16 -15.34 -14.10
C ARG A 102 17.90 -14.43 -12.90
N TYR A 103 18.10 -13.13 -13.07
CA TYR A 103 17.96 -12.16 -11.98
C TYR A 103 17.44 -10.81 -12.48
N VAL A 104 16.94 -9.99 -11.57
CA VAL A 104 16.61 -8.58 -11.79
C VAL A 104 17.55 -7.70 -10.97
N LEU A 105 17.85 -6.50 -11.47
CA LEU A 105 18.62 -5.51 -10.72
C LEU A 105 17.66 -4.70 -9.85
N LEU A 106 17.95 -4.60 -8.54
CA LEU A 106 17.09 -3.87 -7.62
C LEU A 106 16.98 -2.39 -8.02
N ASP A 107 18.04 -1.81 -8.57
CA ASP A 107 18.08 -0.39 -8.95
C ASP A 107 17.20 -0.07 -10.16
N GLU A 108 16.88 -1.06 -11.00
CA GLU A 108 15.97 -0.93 -12.15
C GLU A 108 14.48 -1.00 -11.72
N ILE A 109 14.21 -1.42 -10.49
CA ILE A 109 12.84 -1.52 -9.99
C ILE A 109 12.39 -0.14 -9.51
N PRO A 110 11.26 0.39 -10.01
CA PRO A 110 10.74 1.68 -9.55
C PRO A 110 10.24 1.58 -8.10
N GLU A 111 10.27 2.71 -7.39
CA GLU A 111 9.54 2.82 -6.13
C GLU A 111 8.03 2.86 -6.38
N PRO A 112 7.19 2.34 -5.47
CA PRO A 112 7.55 1.74 -4.18
C PRO A 112 7.93 0.25 -4.24
N ALA A 113 7.82 -0.40 -5.41
CA ALA A 113 7.99 -1.85 -5.55
C ALA A 113 9.38 -2.34 -5.10
N ARG A 114 10.42 -1.55 -5.33
CA ARG A 114 11.79 -1.85 -4.86
C ARG A 114 11.85 -1.97 -3.34
N THR A 115 11.28 -1.02 -2.61
CA THR A 115 11.28 -1.01 -1.13
C THR A 115 10.58 -2.25 -0.58
N PHE A 116 9.39 -2.58 -1.09
CA PHE A 116 8.66 -3.78 -0.67
C PHE A 116 9.40 -5.08 -1.02
N LEU A 117 9.94 -5.20 -2.24
CA LEU A 117 10.70 -6.39 -2.61
C LEU A 117 11.92 -6.59 -1.72
N ARG A 118 12.67 -5.52 -1.42
CA ARG A 118 13.83 -5.59 -0.52
C ARG A 118 13.44 -6.07 0.87
N HIS A 119 12.29 -5.60 1.38
CA HIS A 119 11.76 -6.06 2.65
C HIS A 119 11.42 -7.56 2.61
N ASN A 120 10.71 -8.02 1.57
CA ASN A 120 10.33 -9.44 1.43
C ASN A 120 11.53 -10.37 1.20
N LEU A 121 12.63 -9.85 0.64
CA LEU A 121 13.88 -10.60 0.45
C LEU A 121 14.73 -10.68 1.73
N ALA A 122 14.38 -9.98 2.81
CA ALA A 122 15.16 -10.03 4.05
C ALA A 122 15.25 -11.48 4.57
N GLY A 123 16.48 -11.99 4.70
CA GLY A 123 16.75 -13.38 5.11
C GLY A 123 16.66 -14.42 3.99
N SER A 124 16.39 -14.02 2.74
CA SER A 124 16.42 -14.89 1.56
C SER A 124 17.81 -14.97 0.94
N ALA A 125 18.08 -16.07 0.23
CA ALA A 125 19.27 -16.17 -0.62
C ALA A 125 19.14 -15.19 -1.80
N ILE A 126 20.24 -14.54 -2.19
CA ILE A 126 20.29 -13.59 -3.31
C ILE A 126 21.38 -13.99 -4.31
N PRO A 127 21.19 -13.75 -5.63
CA PRO A 127 22.16 -14.11 -6.66
C PRO A 127 23.44 -13.24 -6.66
N GLY A 128 23.44 -12.18 -5.85
CA GLY A 128 24.53 -11.24 -5.66
C GLY A 128 24.04 -9.94 -5.03
N HIS A 129 24.95 -9.08 -4.58
CA HIS A 129 24.58 -7.78 -4.02
C HIS A 129 23.82 -6.93 -5.05
N GLY A 130 22.74 -6.27 -4.62
CA GLY A 130 21.90 -5.45 -5.51
C GLY A 130 21.02 -6.22 -6.50
N ARG A 131 20.89 -7.55 -6.34
CA ARG A 131 20.17 -8.43 -7.26
C ARG A 131 19.13 -9.27 -6.53
N ALA A 132 18.03 -9.56 -7.21
CA ALA A 132 17.03 -10.53 -6.78
C ALA A 132 16.87 -11.62 -7.85
N TYR A 133 16.55 -12.85 -7.47
CA TYR A 133 16.27 -13.87 -8.48
C TYR A 133 15.02 -13.49 -9.27
N ALA A 134 14.99 -13.87 -10.56
CA ALA A 134 13.83 -13.57 -11.40
C ALA A 134 12.54 -14.26 -10.92
N HIS A 135 12.64 -15.42 -10.27
CA HIS A 135 11.49 -16.10 -9.68
C HIS A 135 10.97 -15.36 -8.45
N ASP A 136 11.85 -14.85 -7.59
CA ASP A 136 11.45 -14.04 -6.43
C ASP A 136 10.68 -12.78 -6.84
N TRP A 137 11.14 -12.15 -7.92
CA TRP A 137 10.44 -11.01 -8.52
C TRP A 137 9.05 -11.38 -9.05
N ALA A 138 8.92 -12.51 -9.73
CA ALA A 138 7.63 -13.00 -10.23
C ALA A 138 6.67 -13.33 -9.08
N ASP A 139 7.15 -14.02 -8.04
CA ASP A 139 6.36 -14.39 -6.86
C ASP A 139 5.90 -13.15 -6.09
N PHE A 140 6.76 -12.14 -5.98
CA PHE A 140 6.42 -10.85 -5.40
C PHE A 140 5.29 -10.15 -6.16
N LEU A 141 5.36 -10.10 -7.50
CA LEU A 141 4.31 -9.48 -8.33
C LEU A 141 2.97 -10.23 -8.26
N LEU A 142 3.01 -11.55 -8.04
CA LEU A 142 1.82 -12.40 -7.88
C LEU A 142 1.27 -12.39 -6.44
N GLY A 143 1.98 -11.75 -5.50
CA GLY A 143 1.59 -11.70 -4.09
C GLY A 143 1.79 -13.03 -3.35
N TYR A 144 2.61 -13.94 -3.88
CA TYR A 144 3.03 -15.15 -3.16
C TYR A 144 4.14 -14.89 -2.15
N ARG A 145 4.76 -13.71 -2.22
CA ARG A 145 5.89 -13.32 -1.37
C ARG A 145 5.79 -11.89 -0.87
#